data_AF-I3SRJ8-F1
#
_entry.id   AF-I3SRJ8-F1
#
_cell.length_a   1.000
_cell.length_b   1.000
_cell.length_c   1.000
_cell.angle_alpha   90.00
_cell.angle_beta   90.00
_cell.angle_gamma   90.00
#
_symmetry.space_group_name_H-M   'P 1'
#
loop_
_entity.id
_entity.type
_entity.pdbx_description
1 polymer ?
#
loop_
_entity_poly.entity_id
_entity_poly.type
_entity_poly.pdbx_seq_one_letter_code
_entity_poly.pdbx_strand_id
1 'polypeptide(L)'
;MHVTVADARFCKPLDHSLIRSLAKSHEILITVEEGSIGGFGSHVVQFMALDGLLDGKLKWRPMVLPDCYIDHGSPADQLSQAGLTPSHIAATVLNMLGQTREALEVMS
;
A
#
# COMPACT_ATOMS: atom_id res chain seq x y z
N MET A 1 6.15 1.98 17.36
CA MET A 1 5.33 1.96 16.14
C MET A 1 4.46 0.71 16.19
N HIS A 2 3.15 0.83 15.99
CA HIS A 2 2.24 -0.32 15.94
C HIS A 2 1.83 -0.54 14.48
N VAL A 3 1.95 -1.76 13.98
CA VAL A 3 1.63 -2.12 12.60
C VAL A 3 0.51 -3.14 12.61
N THR A 4 -0.54 -2.87 11.85
CA THR A 4 -1.64 -3.81 11.61
C THR A 4 -1.54 -4.31 10.19
N VAL A 5 -1.55 -5.63 10.01
CA VAL A 5 -1.65 -6.27 8.70
C VAL A 5 -3.05 -6.87 8.59
N ALA A 6 -3.76 -6.49 7.53
CA ALA A 6 -5.10 -7.00 7.25
C ALA A 6 -5.09 -7.74 5.92
N ASP A 7 -5.62 -8.95 5.90
CA ASP A 7 -5.81 -9.72 4.68
C ASP A 7 -7.06 -9.21 3.95
N ALA A 8 -6.84 -8.50 2.84
CA ALA A 8 -7.88 -7.98 1.97
C ALA A 8 -8.18 -8.93 0.79
N ARG A 9 -8.31 -10.24 1.07
CA ARG A 9 -8.53 -11.32 0.08
C ARG A 9 -9.64 -11.12 -0.95
N PHE A 10 -10.56 -10.19 -0.74
CA PHE A 10 -11.61 -9.85 -1.71
C PHE A 10 -11.46 -8.42 -2.21
N CYS A 11 -11.08 -8.28 -3.48
CA CYS A 11 -11.14 -7.01 -4.20
C CYS A 11 -12.60 -6.64 -4.54
N LYS A 12 -13.48 -7.64 -4.69
CA LYS A 12 -14.92 -7.44 -4.87
C LYS A 12 -15.73 -8.64 -4.34
N PRO A 13 -16.78 -8.43 -3.51
CA PRO A 13 -17.10 -7.15 -2.85
C PRO A 13 -15.99 -6.77 -1.85
N LEU A 14 -15.72 -5.47 -1.70
CA LEU A 14 -14.80 -4.97 -0.69
C LEU A 14 -15.39 -5.11 0.72
N ASP A 15 -14.53 -5.40 1.71
CA ASP A 15 -14.91 -5.29 3.11
C ASP A 15 -14.84 -3.82 3.57
N HIS A 16 -15.92 -3.08 3.31
CA HIS A 16 -16.04 -1.69 3.71
C HIS A 16 -15.92 -1.47 5.22
N SER A 17 -16.32 -2.46 6.04
CA SER A 17 -16.28 -2.35 7.50
C SER A 17 -14.84 -2.37 8.00
N LEU A 18 -14.04 -3.29 7.48
CA LEU A 18 -12.61 -3.40 7.75
C LEU A 18 -11.88 -2.14 7.30
N ILE A 19 -12.09 -1.70 6.06
CA ILE A 19 -11.41 -0.50 5.51
C ILE A 19 -11.73 0.73 6.37
N ARG A 20 -13.01 0.92 6.74
CA ARG A 20 -13.41 2.05 7.60
C ARG A 20 -12.75 1.98 8.98
N SER A 21 -12.70 0.80 9.58
CA SER A 21 -12.04 0.58 10.87
C SER A 21 -10.55 0.94 10.82
N LEU A 22 -9.84 0.43 9.81
CA LEU A 22 -8.41 0.69 9.61
C LEU A 22 -8.14 2.18 9.34
N ALA A 23 -8.89 2.79 8.43
CA ALA A 23 -8.75 4.20 8.07
C ALA A 23 -8.98 5.16 9.25
N LYS A 24 -9.88 4.80 10.18
CA LYS A 24 -10.18 5.62 11.38
C LYS A 24 -9.18 5.41 12.51
N SER A 25 -8.52 4.26 12.57
CA SER A 25 -7.63 3.90 13.68
C SER A 25 -6.15 4.15 13.38
N HIS A 26 -5.78 4.42 12.12
CA HIS A 26 -4.40 4.59 11.70
C HIS A 26 -4.20 5.94 11.01
N GLU A 27 -3.03 6.54 11.21
CA GLU A 27 -2.64 7.77 10.49
C GLU A 27 -2.16 7.48 9.06
N ILE A 28 -1.72 6.24 8.81
CA ILE A 28 -1.20 5.76 7.53
C ILE A 28 -1.92 4.46 7.17
N LEU A 29 -2.43 4.39 5.94
CA LEU A 29 -2.95 3.17 5.34
C LEU A 29 -2.23 2.90 4.02
N ILE A 30 -1.72 1.68 3.83
CA ILE A 30 -1.10 1.25 2.57
C ILE A 30 -1.89 0.07 2.03
N THR A 31 -2.23 0.12 0.74
CA THR A 31 -2.75 -1.04 0.00
C THR A 31 -1.62 -1.61 -0.83
N VAL A 32 -1.42 -2.92 -0.78
CA VAL A 32 -0.38 -3.63 -1.54
C VAL A 32 -1.05 -4.66 -2.42
N GLU A 33 -0.71 -4.70 -3.70
CA GLU A 33 -1.17 -5.73 -4.63
C GLU A 33 -0.12 -6.02 -5.72
N GLU A 34 -0.12 -7.24 -6.24
CA GLU A 34 0.59 -7.63 -7.45
C GLU A 34 -0.30 -7.40 -8.70
N GLY A 35 -1.07 -6.32 -8.69
CA GLY A 35 -1.81 -5.76 -9.82
C GLY A 35 -1.24 -4.39 -10.20
N SER A 36 -1.57 -3.86 -11.38
CA SER A 36 -1.14 -2.51 -11.80
C SER A 36 -2.21 -1.46 -11.49
N ILE A 37 -1.98 -0.22 -11.95
CA ILE A 37 -2.91 0.91 -11.78
C ILE A 37 -4.34 0.54 -12.21
N GLY A 38 -5.33 0.92 -11.39
CA GLY A 38 -6.74 0.56 -11.60
C GLY A 38 -7.21 -0.70 -10.85
N GLY A 39 -6.32 -1.37 -10.10
CA GLY A 39 -6.62 -2.57 -9.32
C GLY A 39 -7.29 -2.34 -7.96
N PHE A 40 -6.98 -3.21 -7.00
CA PHE A 40 -7.50 -3.21 -5.64
C PHE A 40 -7.34 -1.86 -4.94
N GLY A 41 -6.17 -1.23 -5.02
CA GLY A 41 -5.92 0.07 -4.40
C GLY A 41 -6.85 1.17 -4.95
N SER A 42 -7.17 1.12 -6.24
CA SER A 42 -8.10 2.06 -6.88
C SER A 42 -9.54 1.87 -6.40
N HIS A 43 -9.99 0.63 -6.21
CA HIS A 43 -11.31 0.35 -5.63
C HIS A 43 -11.40 0.82 -4.16
N VAL A 44 -10.36 0.57 -3.36
CA VAL A 44 -10.29 0.99 -1.96
C VAL A 44 -10.35 2.52 -1.84
N VAL A 45 -9.51 3.24 -2.59
CA VAL A 45 -9.47 4.71 -2.49
C VAL A 45 -10.75 5.35 -3.03
N GLN A 46 -11.39 4.76 -4.06
CA GLN A 46 -12.70 5.23 -4.53
C GLN A 46 -13.76 5.10 -3.43
N PHE A 47 -13.83 3.96 -2.74
CA PHE A 47 -14.71 3.80 -1.58
C PHE A 47 -14.38 4.82 -0.48
N MET A 48 -13.11 4.96 -0.11
CA MET A 48 -12.68 5.89 0.95
C MET A 48 -13.00 7.35 0.62
N ALA A 49 -12.85 7.76 -0.64
CA ALA A 49 -13.20 9.10 -1.09
C ALA A 49 -14.70 9.36 -0.98
N LEU A 50 -15.54 8.42 -1.43
CA LEU A 50 -17.00 8.55 -1.34
C LEU A 50 -17.53 8.50 0.10
N ASP A 51 -16.83 7.80 0.99
CA ASP A 51 -17.20 7.71 2.41
C ASP A 51 -16.74 8.94 3.23
N GLY A 52 -15.90 9.81 2.68
CA GLY A 52 -15.31 10.96 3.38
C GLY A 52 -14.11 10.61 4.26
N LEU A 53 -13.52 9.41 4.11
CA LEU A 53 -12.38 8.96 4.92
C LEU A 53 -11.07 9.69 4.58
N LEU A 54 -11.01 10.35 3.41
CA LEU A 54 -9.84 11.09 2.94
C LEU A 54 -9.86 12.59 3.29
N ASP A 55 -10.95 13.08 3.91
CA ASP A 55 -11.09 14.51 4.23
C ASP A 55 -10.27 14.92 5.47
N GLY A 56 -9.69 13.94 6.18
CA GLY A 56 -8.94 14.13 7.42
C GLY A 56 -7.41 14.13 7.24
N LYS A 57 -6.71 13.64 8.27
CA LYS A 57 -5.24 13.54 8.31
C LYS A 57 -4.70 12.21 7.78
N LEU A 58 -5.58 11.30 7.37
CA LEU A 58 -5.19 9.97 6.91
C LEU A 58 -4.29 10.09 5.67
N LYS A 59 -3.09 9.56 5.77
CA LYS A 59 -2.19 9.40 4.63
C LYS A 59 -2.43 8.03 4.01
N TRP A 60 -2.66 7.99 2.69
CA TRP A 60 -2.83 6.74 1.97
C TRP A 60 -1.86 6.62 0.79
N ARG A 61 -1.32 5.43 0.56
CA ARG A 61 -0.49 5.11 -0.62
C ARG A 61 -0.83 3.73 -1.17
N PRO A 62 -1.03 3.59 -2.49
CA PRO A 62 -1.04 2.29 -3.14
C PRO A 62 0.40 1.88 -3.47
N MET A 63 0.69 0.60 -3.25
CA MET A 63 1.87 -0.08 -3.79
C MET A 63 1.38 -1.15 -4.75
N VAL A 64 1.67 -0.95 -6.03
CA VAL A 64 1.16 -1.72 -7.17
C VAL A 64 2.34 -2.02 -8.10
N LEU A 65 2.15 -2.97 -9.01
CA LEU A 65 3.09 -3.14 -10.12
C LEU A 65 3.12 -1.87 -10.97
N PRO A 66 4.30 -1.43 -11.44
CA PRO A 66 4.41 -0.29 -12.34
C PRO A 66 3.64 -0.55 -13.65
N ASP A 67 3.15 0.51 -14.29
CA ASP A 67 2.47 0.45 -15.59
C ASP A 67 3.48 0.30 -16.73
N CYS A 68 4.27 -0.77 -16.67
CA CYS A 68 5.27 -1.13 -17.66
C CYS A 68 5.49 -2.66 -17.65
N TYR A 69 6.17 -3.16 -18.68
CA TYR A 69 6.60 -4.54 -18.70
C TYR A 69 7.74 -4.75 -17.69
N ILE A 70 7.62 -5.84 -16.93
CA ILE A 70 8.68 -6.36 -16.06
C ILE A 70 9.39 -7.48 -16.83
N ASP A 71 10.72 -7.44 -16.83
CA ASP A 71 11.52 -8.41 -17.55
C ASP A 71 11.39 -9.81 -16.94
N HIS A 72 11.66 -10.82 -17.76
CA HIS A 72 11.68 -12.19 -17.25
C HIS A 72 12.83 -12.37 -16.26
N GLY A 73 12.52 -12.90 -15.08
CA GLY A 73 13.50 -13.15 -14.02
C GLY A 73 12.93 -14.10 -12.98
N SER A 74 13.63 -14.25 -11.86
CA SER A 74 13.01 -14.92 -10.72
C SER A 74 11.88 -14.04 -10.15
N PRO A 75 10.87 -14.61 -9.48
CA PRO A 75 9.84 -13.80 -8.82
C PRO A 75 10.40 -12.75 -7.86
N ALA A 76 11.51 -13.06 -7.18
CA ALA A 76 12.19 -12.12 -6.29
C ALA A 76 12.79 -10.92 -7.05
N ASP A 77 13.43 -11.17 -8.20
CA ASP A 77 13.99 -10.11 -9.04
C ASP A 77 12.89 -9.22 -9.60
N GLN A 78 11.78 -9.84 -10.04
CA GLN A 78 10.62 -9.13 -10.57
C GLN A 78 9.96 -8.23 -9.52
N LEU A 79 9.78 -8.72 -8.28
CA LEU A 79 9.25 -7.90 -7.17
C LEU A 79 10.23 -6.80 -6.75
N SER A 80 11.54 -7.05 -6.83
CA SER A 80 12.57 -6.04 -6.60
C SER A 80 12.49 -4.93 -7.64
N GLN A 81 12.43 -5.30 -8.93
CA GLN A 81 12.25 -4.36 -10.05
C GLN A 81 10.93 -3.56 -9.93
N ALA A 82 9.87 -4.21 -9.46
CA ALA A 82 8.57 -3.57 -9.26
C ALA A 82 8.50 -2.64 -8.04
N GLY A 83 9.46 -2.70 -7.11
CA GLY A 83 9.38 -1.96 -5.86
C GLY A 83 8.36 -2.53 -4.87
N LEU A 84 8.09 -3.84 -4.90
CA LEU A 84 7.07 -4.52 -4.07
C LEU A 84 7.64 -5.49 -3.04
N THR A 85 8.93 -5.39 -2.73
CA THR A 85 9.55 -6.23 -1.69
C THR A 85 9.20 -5.74 -0.28
N PRO A 86 9.40 -6.56 0.77
CA PRO A 86 9.20 -6.14 2.16
C PRO A 86 9.97 -4.85 2.52
N SER A 87 11.21 -4.70 2.04
CA SER A 87 12.02 -3.49 2.23
C SER A 87 11.38 -2.26 1.61
N HIS A 88 10.83 -2.37 0.39
CA HIS A 88 10.13 -1.26 -0.26
C HIS A 88 8.87 -0.85 0.51
N ILE A 89 8.12 -1.82 1.05
CA ILE A 89 6.93 -1.55 1.87
C ILE A 89 7.34 -0.79 3.14
N ALA A 90 8.35 -1.30 3.86
CA ALA A 90 8.88 -0.66 5.06
C ALA A 90 9.39 0.76 4.79
N ALA A 91 10.19 0.94 3.73
CA ALA A 91 10.72 2.24 3.32
C ALA A 91 9.61 3.23 2.97
N THR A 92 8.53 2.78 2.32
CA THR A 92 7.36 3.62 2.01
C THR A 92 6.72 4.14 3.29
N VAL A 93 6.49 3.28 4.29
CA VAL A 93 5.91 3.69 5.58
C VAL A 93 6.84 4.66 6.32
N LEU A 94 8.13 4.36 6.40
CA LEU A 94 9.13 5.20 7.07
C LEU A 94 9.22 6.60 6.43
N ASN A 95 9.20 6.67 5.10
CA ASN A 95 9.16 7.95 4.38
C ASN A 95 7.87 8.73 4.69
N MET A 96 6.72 8.07 4.79
CA MET A 96 5.45 8.73 5.17
C MET A 96 5.46 9.26 6.61
N LEU A 97 6.26 8.66 7.49
CA LEU A 97 6.53 9.12 8.85
C LEU A 97 7.60 10.23 8.94
N GLY A 98 8.30 10.52 7.84
CA GLY A 98 9.41 11.49 7.82
C GLY A 98 10.75 10.91 8.29
N GLN A 99 10.87 9.59 8.38
CA GLN A 99 12.05 8.84 8.83
C GLN A 99 12.92 8.41 7.64
N THR A 100 13.41 9.39 6.87
CA THR A 100 14.11 9.13 5.60
C THR A 100 15.42 8.37 5.78
N ARG A 101 16.12 8.55 6.91
CA ARG A 101 17.38 7.85 7.18
C ARG A 101 17.13 6.35 7.37
N GLU A 102 16.16 6.01 8.22
CA GLU A 102 15.75 4.64 8.48
C GLU A 102 15.20 3.99 7.20
N ALA A 103 14.50 4.74 6.36
CA ALA A 103 14.05 4.27 5.05
C ALA A 103 15.22 3.88 4.13
N LEU A 104 16.34 4.61 4.16
CA LEU A 104 17.56 4.24 3.42
C LEU A 104 18.25 3.01 4.00
N GLU A 105 18.28 2.89 5.33
CA GLU A 105 18.87 1.75 6.03
C GLU A 105 18.15 0.42 5.72
N VAL A 106 16.81 0.41 5.61
CA VAL A 106 16.05 -0.81 5.25
C VAL A 106 16.14 -1.18 3.76
N MET A 107 16.57 -0.23 2.93
CA MET A 107 16.77 -0.39 1.48
C MET A 107 18.19 -0.82 1.11
N SER A 108 19.13 -0.77 2.06
CA SER A 108 20.53 -1.16 1.91
C SER A 108 20.71 -2.66 2.13
#